data_AF-A0AAW4VBU0-F1
#
_entry.id   AF-A0AAW4VBU0-F1
#
_cell.length_a   1.000
_cell.length_b   1.000
_cell.length_c   1.000
_cell.angle_alpha   90.00
_cell.angle_beta   90.00
_cell.angle_gamma   90.00
#
_symmetry.space_group_name_H-M   'P 1'
#
loop_
_entity.id
_entity.type
_entity.pdbx_description
1 polymer ?
#
loop_
_entity_poly.entity_id
_entity_poly.type
_entity_poly.pdbx_seq_one_letter_code
_entity_poly.pdbx_strand_id
1 'polypeptide(L)'
;MDDKIYDYIVRIIHKTRDHELIQQGASPRTSISLLKMVKAIAYMDHRNYVIPDDIKKVIYDVLSHRLILTYDAKVKGVVIQDVIKSILKEVKEPKIKI
;
A
#
# COMPACT_ATOMS: atom_id res chain seq x y z
N MET A 1 -7.69 -15.82 -3.95
CA MET A 1 -7.32 -14.58 -3.23
C MET A 1 -8.42 -14.30 -2.24
N ASP A 2 -8.08 -14.17 -0.96
CA ASP A 2 -9.04 -13.98 0.14
C ASP A 2 -9.59 -12.54 0.14
N ASP A 3 -10.89 -12.37 0.42
CA ASP A 3 -11.58 -11.07 0.54
C ASP A 3 -10.89 -10.12 1.52
N LYS A 4 -10.27 -10.64 2.57
CA LYS A 4 -9.50 -9.85 3.54
C LYS A 4 -8.26 -9.19 2.94
N ILE A 5 -7.66 -9.78 1.89
CA ILE A 5 -6.54 -9.15 1.18
C ILE A 5 -7.04 -7.97 0.35
N TYR A 6 -8.20 -8.12 -0.30
CA TYR A 6 -8.80 -7.02 -1.05
C TYR A 6 -9.15 -5.85 -0.11
N ASP A 7 -9.80 -6.13 1.02
CA ASP A 7 -10.08 -5.14 2.06
C ASP A 7 -8.80 -4.45 2.56
N TYR A 8 -7.75 -5.22 2.84
CA TYR A 8 -6.48 -4.66 3.30
C TYR A 8 -5.85 -3.71 2.28
N ILE A 9 -5.83 -4.09 0.99
CA ILE A 9 -5.36 -3.20 -0.09
C ILE A 9 -6.20 -1.92 -0.14
N VAL A 10 -7.53 -2.04 -0.13
CA VAL A 10 -8.43 -0.89 -0.21
C VAL A 10 -8.22 0.05 0.98
N ARG A 11 -8.10 -0.49 2.20
CA ARG A 11 -7.84 0.29 3.42
C ARG A 11 -6.52 1.03 3.36
N ILE A 12 -5.45 0.41 2.86
CA ILE A 12 -4.17 1.11 2.66
C ILE A 12 -4.34 2.26 1.67
N ILE A 13 -4.95 2.00 0.51
CA ILE A 13 -5.14 3.03 -0.53
C ILE A 13 -6.02 4.18 -0.01
N HIS A 14 -7.11 3.88 0.70
CA HIS A 14 -7.93 4.90 1.35
C HIS A 14 -7.13 5.73 2.35
N LYS A 15 -6.30 5.07 3.18
CA LYS A 15 -5.49 5.77 4.16
C LYS A 15 -4.51 6.76 3.52
N THR A 16 -4.03 6.52 2.29
CA THR A 16 -3.23 7.52 1.55
C THR A 16 -4.00 8.78 1.17
N ARG A 17 -5.34 8.72 1.12
CA ARG A 17 -6.20 9.86 0.77
C ARG A 17 -6.60 10.68 2.00
N ASP A 18 -6.59 10.05 3.17
CA ASP A 18 -6.98 10.66 4.45
C ASP A 18 -5.77 11.09 5.30
N HIS A 19 -4.54 10.95 4.77
CA HIS A 19 -3.31 11.26 5.51
C HIS A 19 -2.96 12.76 5.42
N GLU A 20 -2.79 13.42 6.55
CA GLU A 20 -2.56 14.88 6.65
C GLU A 20 -1.33 15.40 5.87
N LEU A 21 -0.28 14.58 5.78
CA LEU A 21 0.94 14.92 5.03
C LEU A 21 0.81 14.73 3.51
N ILE A 22 -0.30 14.18 3.03
CA ILE A 22 -0.55 13.88 1.62
C ILE A 22 -1.56 14.88 1.06
N GLN A 23 -1.14 15.66 0.07
CA GLN A 23 -2.00 16.54 -0.71
C GLN A 23 -2.82 15.78 -1.76
N GLN A 24 -2.22 14.76 -2.39
CA GLN A 24 -2.90 13.90 -3.35
C GLN A 24 -2.56 12.44 -3.08
N GLY A 25 -3.56 11.70 -2.60
CA GLY A 25 -3.48 10.27 -2.34
C GLY A 25 -3.60 9.40 -3.59
N ALA A 26 -3.42 8.09 -3.40
CA ALA A 26 -3.52 7.13 -4.47
C ALA A 26 -4.94 7.04 -5.04
N SER A 27 -5.04 6.80 -6.35
CA SER A 27 -6.31 6.57 -7.05
C SER A 27 -6.72 5.09 -7.01
N PRO A 28 -7.99 4.76 -7.31
CA PRO A 28 -8.44 3.36 -7.41
C PRO A 28 -7.62 2.49 -8.39
N ARG A 29 -7.00 3.10 -9.41
CA ARG A 29 -6.09 2.40 -10.34
C ARG A 29 -4.89 1.79 -9.62
N THR A 30 -4.48 2.38 -8.52
CA THR A 30 -3.35 1.90 -7.69
C THR A 30 -3.68 0.56 -7.05
N SER A 31 -4.92 0.34 -6.60
CA SER A 31 -5.37 -0.95 -6.08
C SER A 31 -5.21 -2.05 -7.13
N ILE A 32 -5.53 -1.76 -8.39
CA ILE A 32 -5.41 -2.70 -9.52
C ILE A 32 -3.94 -3.04 -9.80
N SER A 33 -3.06 -2.02 -9.83
CA SER A 33 -1.62 -2.22 -10.01
C SER A 33 -1.02 -3.05 -8.87
N LEU A 34 -1.36 -2.72 -7.63
CA LEU A 34 -0.90 -3.45 -6.45
C LEU A 34 -1.36 -4.91 -6.50
N LEU A 35 -2.63 -5.14 -6.83
CA LEU A 35 -3.21 -6.47 -6.96
C LEU A 35 -2.45 -7.36 -7.96
N LYS A 36 -2.06 -6.79 -9.11
CA LYS A 36 -1.30 -7.52 -10.12
C LYS A 36 0.10 -7.87 -9.62
N MET A 37 0.79 -6.92 -8.98
CA MET A 37 2.15 -7.14 -8.45
C MET A 37 2.16 -8.18 -7.34
N VAL A 38 1.22 -8.13 -6.39
CA VAL A 38 1.21 -9.09 -5.27
C VAL A 38 0.90 -10.52 -5.72
N LYS A 39 0.06 -10.69 -6.75
CA LYS A 39 -0.18 -12.00 -7.38
C LYS A 39 1.08 -12.53 -8.06
N ALA A 40 1.82 -11.66 -8.76
CA ALA A 40 3.08 -12.04 -9.38
C ALA A 40 4.13 -12.45 -8.34
N ILE A 41 4.28 -11.69 -7.25
CA ILE A 41 5.19 -12.02 -6.15
C ILE A 41 4.84 -13.35 -5.49
N ALA A 42 3.56 -13.57 -5.15
CA ALA A 42 3.13 -14.83 -4.58
C ALA A 42 3.46 -16.03 -5.49
N TYR A 43 3.23 -15.87 -6.80
CA TYR A 43 3.55 -16.90 -7.79
C TYR A 43 5.05 -17.15 -7.93
N MET A 44 5.87 -16.09 -7.94
CA MET A 44 7.34 -16.20 -7.94
C MET A 44 7.87 -16.88 -6.67
N ASP A 45 7.17 -16.73 -5.55
CA ASP A 45 7.47 -17.43 -4.28
C ASP A 45 6.86 -18.85 -4.23
N HIS A 46 6.47 -19.42 -5.36
CA HIS A 46 5.87 -20.77 -5.47
C HIS A 46 4.58 -20.97 -4.66
N ARG A 47 3.80 -19.89 -4.44
CA ARG A 47 2.50 -19.94 -3.76
C ARG A 47 1.37 -19.58 -4.72
N ASN A 48 0.23 -20.23 -4.55
CA ASN A 48 -1.01 -19.90 -5.27
C ASN A 48 -1.96 -19.01 -4.45
N TYR A 49 -1.51 -18.51 -3.30
CA TYR A 49 -2.22 -17.60 -2.41
C TYR A 49 -1.36 -16.41 -2.03
N VAL A 50 -2.01 -15.27 -1.78
CA VAL A 50 -1.37 -14.01 -1.39
C VAL A 50 -1.43 -13.86 0.13
N ILE A 51 -0.32 -13.45 0.74
CA ILE A 51 -0.23 -13.10 2.16
C ILE A 51 0.04 -11.59 2.34
N PRO A 52 -0.22 -11.00 3.52
CA PRO A 52 0.04 -9.57 3.77
C PRO A 52 1.47 -9.13 3.46
N ASP A 53 2.46 -10.00 3.68
CA ASP A 53 3.86 -9.69 3.40
C ASP A 53 4.15 -9.49 1.90
N ASP A 54 3.37 -10.11 1.01
CA ASP A 54 3.49 -9.87 -0.44
C ASP A 54 3.17 -8.42 -0.80
N ILE A 55 2.19 -7.83 -0.12
CA ILE A 55 1.84 -6.40 -0.27
C ILE A 55 3.02 -5.55 0.18
N LYS A 56 3.57 -5.83 1.37
CA LYS A 56 4.69 -5.05 1.93
C LYS A 56 5.93 -5.07 1.03
N LYS A 57 6.17 -6.18 0.32
CA LYS A 57 7.30 -6.32 -0.63
C LYS A 57 7.23 -5.32 -1.79
N VAL A 58 6.04 -4.94 -2.25
CA VAL A 58 5.86 -4.14 -3.48
C VAL A 58 5.22 -2.77 -3.27
N ILE A 59 4.70 -2.50 -2.07
CA ILE A 59 3.89 -1.31 -1.84
C ILE A 59 4.66 0.00 -2.04
N TYR A 60 5.95 0.04 -1.68
CA TYR A 60 6.79 1.20 -1.90
C TYR A 60 6.99 1.46 -3.40
N ASP A 61 7.20 0.41 -4.20
CA ASP A 61 7.32 0.52 -5.65
C ASP A 61 6.00 1.00 -6.26
N VAL A 62 4.85 0.58 -5.72
CA VAL A 62 3.55 1.00 -6.28
C VAL A 62 3.19 2.44 -5.88
N LEU A 63 3.48 2.86 -4.65
CA LEU A 63 2.99 4.11 -4.09
C LEU A 63 3.95 5.29 -4.21
N SER A 64 5.26 5.08 -4.16
CA SER A 64 6.23 6.18 -3.91
C SER A 64 6.14 7.32 -4.93
N HIS A 65 5.80 7.03 -6.18
CA HIS A 65 5.67 8.01 -7.26
C HIS A 65 4.22 8.40 -7.58
N ARG A 66 3.25 7.95 -6.76
CA ARG A 66 1.82 8.20 -6.95
C ARG A 66 1.21 9.12 -5.89
N LEU A 67 1.99 9.45 -4.87
CA LEU A 67 1.58 10.31 -3.76
C LEU A 67 2.23 11.68 -3.91
N ILE A 68 1.46 12.73 -3.67
CA ILE A 68 1.98 14.09 -3.61
C ILE A 68 1.88 14.57 -2.17
N LEU A 69 3.03 14.90 -1.57
CA LEU A 69 3.08 15.50 -0.23
C LEU A 69 2.57 16.94 -0.26
N THR A 70 2.03 17.38 0.87
CA THR A 70 1.73 18.81 1.10
C THR A 70 3.00 19.65 1.04
N TYR A 71 2.84 20.94 0.76
CA TYR A 71 3.97 21.88 0.73
C TYR A 71 4.74 21.90 2.07
N ASP A 72 4.01 21.99 3.19
CA ASP A 72 4.62 22.01 4.53
C ASP A 72 5.40 20.72 4.84
N ALA A 73 4.88 19.55 4.43
CA ALA A 73 5.57 18.29 4.59
C ALA A 73 6.89 18.27 3.80
N LYS A 74 6.88 18.79 2.56
CA LYS A 74 8.10 18.91 1.74
C LYS A 74 9.13 19.85 2.37
N VAL A 75 8.71 21.01 2.86
CA VAL A 75 9.61 21.99 3.52
C VAL A 75 10.24 21.40 4.79
N LYS A 76 9.49 20.58 5.54
CA LYS A 76 9.99 19.86 6.71
C LYS A 76 10.88 18.65 6.38
N GLY A 77 11.15 18.38 5.10
CA GLY A 77 11.99 17.26 4.68
C GLY A 77 11.33 15.89 4.84
N VAL A 78 10.00 15.81 4.90
CA VAL A 78 9.28 14.52 4.99
C VAL A 78 9.51 13.71 3.72
N VAL A 79 9.86 12.44 3.90
CA VAL A 79 10.04 11.48 2.79
C VAL A 79 8.78 10.65 2.60
N ILE A 80 8.34 10.45 1.36
CA ILE A 80 7.13 9.67 1.03
C ILE A 80 7.20 8.24 1.60
N GLN A 81 8.39 7.63 1.61
CA GLN A 81 8.60 6.28 2.15
C GLN A 81 8.25 6.20 3.65
N ASP A 82 8.55 7.23 4.43
CA ASP A 82 8.20 7.27 5.86
C ASP A 82 6.69 7.40 6.06
N VAL A 83 6.00 8.14 5.19
CA VAL A 83 4.54 8.25 5.18
C VAL A 83 3.91 6.89 4.84
N ILE A 84 4.40 6.20 3.81
CA ILE A 84 3.93 4.86 3.45
C ILE A 84 4.15 3.90 4.63
N LYS A 85 5.32 3.94 5.27
CA LYS A 85 5.65 3.14 6.45
C LYS A 85 4.71 3.43 7.63
N SER A 86 4.35 4.69 7.85
CA SER A 86 3.36 5.08 8.87
C SER A 86 1.99 4.47 8.58
N ILE A 87 1.53 4.57 7.34
CA ILE A 87 0.26 3.98 6.90
C ILE A 87 0.24 2.47 7.11
N LEU A 88 1.31 1.76 6.76
CA LEU A 88 1.41 0.31 6.95
C LEU A 88 1.34 -0.10 8.43
N LYS A 89 1.88 0.72 9.34
CA LYS A 89 1.79 0.47 10.78
C LYS A 89 0.38 0.69 11.33
N GLU A 90 -0.35 1.65 10.78
CA GLU A 90 -1.69 1.98 11.25
C GLU A 90 -2.76 1.01 10.72
N VAL A 91 -2.64 0.59 9.46
CA VAL A 91 -3.62 -0.31 8.85
C VAL A 91 -3.38 -1.74 9.32
N LYS A 92 -4.22 -2.19 10.26
CA LYS A 92 -4.18 -3.56 10.79
C LYS A 92 -4.22 -4.63 9.70
N GLU A 93 -3.20 -5.48 9.73
CA GLU A 93 -3.04 -6.63 8.84
C GLU A 93 -4.12 -7.71 9.06
N PRO A 94 -4.62 -8.33 7.99
CA PRO A 94 -5.59 -9.40 8.10
C PRO A 94 -4.94 -10.73 8.52
N LYS A 95 -5.66 -11.50 9.34
CA LYS A 95 -5.33 -12.92 9.57
C LYS A 95 -5.93 -13.77 8.46
N ILE A 96 -5.06 -14.26 7.58
CA ILE A 96 -5.40 -15.21 6.50
C ILE A 96 -5.33 -16.63 7.07
N LYS A 97 -6.31 -17.46 6.72
CA LYS A 97 -6.19 -18.91 6.87
C LYS A 97 -5.62 -19.43 5.56
N ILE A 98 -4.39 -19.90 5.60
CA ILE A 98 -3.67 -20.48 4.45
C ILE A 98 -4.00 -21.96 4.38
#